data_AF-A0A2V8GI40-F1
#
_entry.id   AF-A0A2V8GI40-F1
#
_cell.length_a   1.000
_cell.length_b   1.000
_cell.length_c   1.000
_cell.angle_alpha   90.00
_cell.angle_beta   90.00
_cell.angle_gamma   90.00
#
_symmetry.space_group_name_H-M   'P 1'
#
loop_
_entity.id
_entity.type
_entity.pdbx_description
1 polymer ?
#
loop_
_entity_poly.entity_id
_entity_poly.type
_entity_poly.pdbx_seq_one_letter_code
_entity_poly.pdbx_strand_id
1 'polypeptide(L)'
;MTLTGKLTKMEWTNPHGWIFLDVTGTDGKVVNWAIESGSPNALIRRGLRPADFTLGATVVVKGYQARNGTPTANGTSVTFANGKNFFLGSPNTGAPEEK
;
A
#
# COMPACT_ATOMS: atom_id res chain seq x y z
N MET A 1 11.09 -2.93 1.41
CA MET A 1 10.38 -4.23 1.63
C MET A 1 9.23 -4.37 0.64
N THR A 2 8.86 -5.60 0.32
CA THR A 2 7.72 -5.92 -0.55
C THR A 2 6.75 -6.79 0.23
N LEU A 3 5.51 -6.33 0.38
CA LEU A 3 4.42 -7.03 1.04
C LEU A 3 3.45 -7.53 -0.03
N THR A 4 3.14 -8.82 -0.02
CA THR A 4 2.12 -9.41 -0.89
C THR A 4 0.99 -9.89 -0.01
N GLY A 5 -0.20 -9.35 -0.22
CA GLY A 5 -1.33 -9.65 0.66
C GLY A 5 -2.67 -9.41 -0.01
N LYS A 6 -3.73 -9.88 0.63
CA LYS A 6 -5.10 -9.61 0.20
C LYS A 6 -5.56 -8.28 0.75
N LEU A 7 -6.15 -7.46 -0.11
CA LEU A 7 -6.76 -6.20 0.31
C LEU A 7 -7.97 -6.48 1.20
N THR A 8 -7.92 -6.02 2.44
CA THR A 8 -9.03 -6.21 3.38
C THR A 8 -9.81 -4.93 3.62
N LYS A 9 -9.12 -3.79 3.63
CA LYS A 9 -9.74 -2.50 3.86
C LYS A 9 -8.92 -1.40 3.23
N MET A 10 -9.59 -0.29 2.99
CA MET A 10 -8.99 0.89 2.43
C MET A 10 -9.68 2.12 3.04
N GLU A 11 -8.90 3.07 3.54
CA GLU A 11 -9.41 4.31 4.09
C GLU A 11 -8.79 5.50 3.35
N TRP A 12 -9.63 6.28 2.69
CA TRP A 12 -9.24 7.52 2.02
C TRP A 12 -9.59 8.70 2.92
N THR A 13 -8.79 8.94 3.96
CA THR A 13 -9.07 9.99 4.93
C THR A 13 -8.08 11.14 4.75
N ASN A 14 -8.49 12.24 4.11
CA ASN A 14 -7.61 13.40 3.97
C ASN A 14 -7.11 13.85 5.37
N PRO A 15 -5.79 13.93 5.64
CA PRO A 15 -4.69 14.10 4.67
C PRO A 15 -3.98 12.84 4.13
N HIS A 16 -4.24 11.63 4.65
CA HIS A 16 -3.52 10.39 4.27
C HIS A 16 -4.43 9.24 3.84
N GLY A 17 -4.02 8.51 2.79
CA GLY A 17 -4.65 7.24 2.46
C GLY A 17 -4.07 6.11 3.31
N TRP A 18 -4.90 5.15 3.72
CA TRP A 18 -4.48 3.91 4.36
C TRP A 18 -5.01 2.72 3.58
N ILE A 19 -4.15 1.72 3.40
CA ILE A 19 -4.45 0.48 2.71
C ILE A 19 -4.16 -0.66 3.68
N PHE A 20 -5.13 -1.53 3.93
CA PHE A 20 -4.97 -2.66 4.83
C PHE A 20 -4.81 -3.95 4.03
N LEU A 21 -3.75 -4.70 4.33
CA LEU A 21 -3.39 -5.93 3.64
C LEU A 21 -3.22 -7.08 4.62
N ASP A 22 -3.92 -8.18 4.35
CA ASP A 22 -3.66 -9.45 5.02
C ASP A 22 -2.50 -10.14 4.30
N VAL A 23 -1.34 -10.11 4.94
CA VAL A 23 -0.11 -10.74 4.46
C VAL A 23 0.06 -12.05 5.19
N THR A 24 0.09 -13.15 4.44
CA THR A 24 0.42 -14.47 4.99
C THR A 24 1.94 -14.58 5.14
N GLY A 25 2.41 -14.67 6.38
CA GLY A 25 3.81 -14.91 6.71
C GLY A 25 4.26 -16.33 6.33
N THR A 26 5.57 -16.56 6.36
CA THR A 26 6.16 -17.88 6.09
C THR A 26 5.79 -18.93 7.15
N ASP A 27 5.35 -18.48 8.32
CA ASP A 27 4.82 -19.32 9.40
C ASP A 27 3.33 -19.68 9.23
N GLY A 28 2.71 -19.26 8.12
CA GLY A 28 1.30 -19.47 7.82
C GLY A 28 0.36 -18.51 8.58
N LYS A 29 0.89 -17.61 9.41
CA LYS A 29 0.05 -16.63 10.11
C LYS A 29 -0.30 -15.48 9.19
N VAL A 30 -1.55 -15.05 9.27
CA VAL A 30 -2.00 -13.84 8.58
C VAL A 30 -1.78 -12.65 9.50
N VAL A 31 -1.03 -11.66 9.01
CA VAL A 31 -0.81 -10.39 9.69
C VAL A 31 -1.50 -9.31 8.87
N ASN A 32 -2.37 -8.54 9.53
CA ASN A 32 -2.99 -7.37 8.93
C ASN A 32 -2.02 -6.19 8.99
N TRP A 33 -1.57 -5.76 7.81
CA TRP A 33 -0.66 -4.62 7.63
C TRP A 33 -1.45 -3.37 7.30
N ALA A 34 -1.12 -2.26 7.96
CA ALA A 34 -1.61 -0.94 7.57
C ALA A 34 -0.52 -0.19 6.80
N ILE A 35 -0.80 0.09 5.54
CA ILE A 35 0.10 0.79 4.63
C ILE A 35 -0.39 2.23 4.50
N GLU A 36 0.45 3.16 4.93
CA GLU A 36 0.23 4.57 4.70
C GLU A 36 0.55 4.93 3.25
N SER A 37 -0.30 5.74 2.65
CA SER A 37 -0.19 6.28 1.30
C SER A 37 -0.29 7.81 1.34
N GLY A 38 0.18 8.45 0.27
CA GLY A 38 -0.01 9.87 0.04
C GLY A 38 -1.49 10.28 -0.01
N SER A 39 -1.74 11.58 -0.13
CA SER A 39 -3.08 12.12 -0.01
C SER A 39 -4.06 11.54 -1.04
N PRO A 40 -5.31 11.25 -0.64
CA PRO A 40 -6.39 10.81 -1.52
C PRO A 40 -6.45 11.55 -2.86
N ASN A 41 -6.33 12.88 -2.82
CA ASN A 41 -6.39 13.75 -3.99
C ASN A 41 -5.21 13.52 -4.95
N ALA A 42 -4.00 13.28 -4.42
CA ALA A 42 -2.84 12.98 -5.25
C ALA A 42 -2.98 11.62 -5.94
N LEU A 43 -3.48 10.60 -5.22
CA LEU A 43 -3.71 9.26 -5.76
C LEU A 43 -4.78 9.26 -6.87
N ILE A 44 -5.92 9.93 -6.63
CA ILE A 44 -6.98 10.05 -7.63
C ILE A 44 -6.48 10.78 -8.89
N ARG A 45 -5.65 11.82 -8.73
CA ARG A 45 -5.00 12.52 -9.87
C ARG A 45 -4.03 11.61 -10.64
N ARG A 46 -3.47 10.59 -9.99
CA ARG A 46 -2.64 9.54 -10.63
C ARG A 46 -3.48 8.44 -11.27
N GLY A 47 -4.81 8.57 -11.26
CA GLY A 47 -5.74 7.59 -11.83
C GLY A 47 -6.06 6.42 -10.88
N LEU A 48 -5.56 6.42 -9.65
CA LEU A 48 -5.86 5.41 -8.66
C LEU A 48 -7.20 5.72 -8.00
N ARG A 49 -8.24 4.97 -8.39
CA ARG A 49 -9.59 5.17 -7.85
C ARG A 49 -9.85 4.13 -6.76
N PRO A 50 -10.67 4.47 -5.74
CA PRO A 50 -11.13 3.47 -4.78
C PRO A 50 -11.82 2.26 -5.44
N ALA A 51 -12.43 2.46 -6.61
CA ALA A 51 -13.05 1.37 -7.37
C ALA A 51 -12.04 0.39 -8.02
N ASP A 52 -10.78 0.78 -8.24
CA ASP A 52 -9.74 -0.14 -8.73
C ASP A 52 -9.31 -1.14 -7.63
N PHE A 53 -9.60 -0.83 -6.37
CA PHE A 53 -9.32 -1.67 -5.22
C PHE A 53 -10.47 -2.64 -4.97
N THR A 54 -10.28 -3.87 -5.44
CA THR A 54 -11.22 -4.95 -5.15
C THR A 54 -10.86 -5.60 -3.82
N LEU A 55 -11.77 -5.53 -2.84
CA LEU A 55 -11.59 -6.25 -1.56
C LEU A 55 -11.42 -7.75 -1.83
N GLY A 56 -10.48 -8.37 -1.13
CA GLY A 56 -10.08 -9.76 -1.32
C GLY A 56 -9.08 -10.00 -2.46
N ALA A 57 -8.82 -9.00 -3.33
CA ALA A 57 -7.81 -9.13 -4.37
C ALA A 57 -6.40 -9.12 -3.78
N THR A 58 -5.53 -9.95 -4.35
CA THR A 58 -4.11 -9.94 -4.02
C THR A 58 -3.44 -8.74 -4.68
N VAL A 59 -2.71 -7.96 -3.89
CA VAL A 59 -1.89 -6.84 -4.36
C VAL A 59 -0.50 -6.95 -3.76
N VAL A 60 0.46 -6.38 -4.47
CA VAL A 60 1.86 -6.29 -4.06
C VAL A 60 2.15 -4.84 -3.75
N VAL A 61 2.53 -4.55 -2.51
CA VAL A 61 2.94 -3.21 -2.08
C VAL A 61 4.43 -3.19 -1.80
N LYS A 62 5.12 -2.21 -2.37
CA LYS A 62 6.50 -1.89 -1.99
C LYS A 62 6.46 -0.71 -1.03
N GLY A 63 7.35 -0.73 -0.05
CA GLY A 63 7.43 0.31 0.96
C GLY A 63 8.51 0.08 2.01
N TYR A 64 8.44 0.86 3.07
CA TYR A 64 9.33 0.78 4.23
C TYR A 64 8.53 0.45 5.48
N GLN A 65 8.95 -0.59 6.22
CA GLN A 65 8.35 -0.90 7.51
C GLN A 65 8.57 0.24 8.49
N ALA A 66 7.57 0.50 9.33
CA ALA A 66 7.80 1.27 10.53
C ALA A 66 8.80 0.55 11.44
N ARG A 67 9.70 1.32 12.07
CA ARG A 67 10.73 0.80 12.98
C ARG A 67 10.19 0.46 14.39
N ASN A 68 8.92 0.71 14.64
CA ASN A 68 8.26 0.54 15.94
C ASN A 68 7.75 -0.89 16.19
N GLY A 69 8.01 -1.83 15.27
CA GLY A 69 7.60 -3.23 15.41
C GLY A 69 6.10 -3.49 15.19
N THR A 70 5.31 -2.47 14.84
CA THR A 70 3.91 -2.68 14.45
C THR A 70 3.84 -3.12 12.98
N PRO A 71 2.76 -3.79 12.56
CA PRO A 71 2.55 -4.17 11.16
C PRO A 71 2.10 -2.93 10.36
N THR A 72 2.92 -1.89 10.37
CA THR A 72 2.69 -0.65 9.63
C THR A 72 3.84 -0.41 8.67
N ALA A 73 3.53 0.13 7.50
CA ALA A 73 4.51 0.43 6.47
C ALA A 73 4.15 1.70 5.71
N ASN A 74 5.14 2.45 5.27
CA ASN A 74 4.95 3.56 4.34
C ASN A 74 5.06 3.01 2.90
N GLY A 75 3.96 3.07 2.14
CA GLY A 75 3.87 2.55 0.79
C GLY A 75 4.49 3.48 -0.24
N THR A 76 5.43 2.97 -1.04
CA THR A 76 5.98 3.68 -2.21
C THR A 76 5.21 3.35 -3.48
N SER A 77 4.84 2.09 -3.70
CA SER A 77 4.06 1.68 -4.88
C SER A 77 3.17 0.49 -4.58
N VAL A 78 2.07 0.39 -5.33
CA VAL A 78 1.15 -0.75 -5.32
C VAL A 78 0.99 -1.30 -6.73
N THR A 79 1.19 -2.60 -6.86
CA THR A 79 0.94 -3.37 -8.07
C THR A 79 -0.23 -4.29 -7.84
N PHE A 80 -1.26 -4.15 -8.66
CA PHE A 80 -2.44 -5.00 -8.65
C PHE A 80 -2.20 -6.28 -9.46
N ALA A 81 -2.94 -7.35 -9.14
CA ALA A 81 -2.87 -8.61 -9.88
C ALA A 81 -3.22 -8.48 -11.39
N ASN A 82 -3.94 -7.42 -11.78
CA ASN A 82 -4.23 -7.10 -13.18
C ASN A 82 -3.05 -6.44 -13.93
N GLY A 83 -1.88 -6.30 -13.30
CA GLY A 83 -0.69 -5.68 -13.87
C GLY A 83 -0.63 -4.15 -13.76
N LYS A 84 -1.68 -3.49 -13.25
CA LYS A 84 -1.63 -2.04 -13.01
C LYS A 84 -0.71 -1.72 -11.84
N ASN A 85 0.20 -0.76 -12.03
CA ASN A 85 1.09 -0.27 -10.99
C ASN A 85 0.84 1.22 -10.73
N PHE A 86 0.78 1.61 -9.46
CA PHE A 86 0.55 2.99 -9.03
C PHE A 86 1.56 3.39 -7.96
N PHE A 87 2.01 4.64 -8.01
CA PHE A 87 2.87 5.23 -7.00
C PHE A 87 2.02 5.73 -5.81
N LEU A 88 2.24 5.14 -4.64
CA LEU A 88 1.59 5.50 -3.37
C LEU A 88 2.36 6.58 -2.59
N GLY A 89 3.66 6.74 -2.89
CA GLY A 89 4.51 7.68 -2.16
C GLY A 89 4.04 9.14 -2.27
N SER A 90 4.26 9.89 -1.19
CA SER A 90 4.13 11.34 -1.19
C SER A 90 5.25 11.94 -2.06
N PRO A 91 4.99 13.01 -2.84
CA PRO A 91 5.99 13.60 -3.74
C PRO A 91 7.26 14.12 -3.02
N ASN A 92 7.20 14.35 -1.70
CA ASN A 92 8.33 14.79 -0.89
C ASN A 92 9.03 13.67 -0.08
N THR A 93 8.52 12.44 -0.11
CA THR A 93 9.21 11.34 0.56
C THR A 93 10.30 10.87 -0.38
N GLY A 94 11.52 11.36 -0.17
CA GLY A 94 12.74 10.99 -0.89
C GLY A 94 13.03 9.49 -0.80
N ALA A 95 12.22 8.69 -1.49
CA ALA A 95 12.59 7.35 -1.88
C ALA A 95 13.77 7.54 -2.87
N PRO A 96 14.97 7.02 -2.57
CA PRO A 96 16.03 7.02 -3.56
C PRO A 96 15.49 6.30 -4.80
N GLU A 97 15.52 6.96 -5.95
CA GLU A 97 15.45 6.28 -7.24
C GLU A 97 16.59 5.27 -7.24
N GLU A 98 16.24 3.99 -7.09
CA GLU A 98 17.19 2.91 -7.26
C GLU A 98 17.55 2.90 -8.76
N LYS A 99 18.72 3.48 -9.06
CA LYS A 99 19.33 3.54 -10.39
C LYS A 99 19.92 2.19 -10.78
#